data_AF-A0A937VHE3-F1
#
_entry.id   AF-A0A937VHE3-F1
#
_cell.length_a   1.000
_cell.length_b   1.000
_cell.length_c   1.000
_cell.angle_alpha   90.00
_cell.angle_beta   90.00
_cell.angle_gamma   90.00
#
_symmetry.space_group_name_H-M   'P 1'
#
loop_
_entity.id
_entity.type
_entity.pdbx_description
1 polymer ?
#
loop_
_entity_poly.entity_id
_entity_poly.type
_entity_poly.pdbx_seq_one_letter_code
_entity_poly.pdbx_strand_id
1 'polypeptide(L)'
;GGERRDISVVLDVLVRRGEAERVKEDLYFATAAVDAARERLVDYIGEHDSISLAAFRDLLDCGRRNAQALLEHFDGEGLTRRDGEQRVLRRRHA
;
A
#
# COMPACT_ATOMS: atom_id res chain seq x y z
N GLY A 1 -17.99 14.82 -15.32
CA GLY A 1 -18.66 15.47 -14.18
C GLY A 1 -19.53 14.51 -13.40
N GLY A 2 -20.48 13.82 -14.07
CA GLY A 2 -21.36 12.81 -13.46
C GLY A 2 -20.71 11.43 -13.30
N GLU A 3 -20.21 10.87 -14.39
CA GLU A 3 -19.75 9.47 -14.51
C GLU A 3 -18.63 9.06 -13.52
N ARG A 4 -17.70 9.99 -13.20
CA ARG A 4 -16.65 9.77 -12.19
C ARG A 4 -17.19 9.64 -10.75
N ARG A 5 -18.34 10.26 -10.45
CA ARG A 5 -18.99 10.16 -9.13
C ARG A 5 -19.76 8.86 -9.00
N ASP A 6 -20.31 8.36 -10.12
CA ASP A 6 -21.06 7.10 -10.13
C ASP A 6 -20.12 5.91 -9.89
N ILE A 7 -18.93 5.90 -10.51
CA ILE A 7 -17.96 4.82 -10.28
C ILE A 7 -17.37 4.83 -8.87
N SER A 8 -17.13 6.01 -8.26
CA SER A 8 -16.65 6.07 -6.87
C SER A 8 -17.66 5.49 -5.88
N VAL A 9 -18.96 5.67 -6.13
CA VAL A 9 -20.00 5.07 -5.27
C VAL A 9 -19.94 3.55 -5.33
N VAL A 10 -19.73 2.96 -6.51
CA VAL A 10 -19.58 1.51 -6.67
C VAL A 10 -18.32 1.01 -5.96
N LEU A 11 -17.19 1.71 -6.11
CA LEU A 11 -15.94 1.35 -5.45
C LEU A 11 -16.05 1.45 -3.92
N ASP A 12 -16.71 2.48 -3.40
CA ASP A 12 -16.95 2.63 -1.95
C ASP A 12 -17.84 1.51 -1.39
N VAL A 13 -18.75 0.93 -2.18
CA VAL A 13 -19.51 -0.25 -1.78
C VAL A 13 -18.58 -1.46 -1.60
N LEU A 14 -17.62 -1.66 -2.51
CA LEU A 14 -16.62 -2.74 -2.38
C LEU A 14 -15.73 -2.53 -1.16
N VAL A 15 -15.36 -1.27 -0.87
CA VAL A 15 -14.62 -0.92 0.34
C VAL A 15 -15.40 -1.26 1.60
N ARG A 16 -16.69 -0.91 1.66
CA ARG A 16 -17.56 -1.27 2.81
C ARG A 16 -17.74 -2.77 2.99
N ARG A 17 -17.60 -3.56 1.90
CA ARG A 17 -17.64 -5.02 1.95
C ARG A 17 -16.30 -5.66 2.31
N GLY A 18 -15.22 -4.87 2.39
CA GLY A 18 -13.86 -5.36 2.62
C GLY A 18 -13.24 -6.05 1.41
N GLU A 19 -13.80 -5.88 0.21
CA GLU A 19 -13.28 -6.45 -1.03
C GLU A 19 -12.25 -5.54 -1.72
N ALA A 20 -12.26 -4.25 -1.38
CA ALA A 20 -11.31 -3.27 -1.83
C ALA A 20 -10.85 -2.36 -0.70
N GLU A 21 -9.69 -1.74 -0.89
CA GLU A 21 -9.13 -0.75 0.01
C GLU A 21 -8.85 0.53 -0.74
N ARG A 22 -9.29 1.66 -0.16
CA ARG A 22 -8.98 2.99 -0.67
C ARG A 22 -7.67 3.47 -0.06
N VAL A 23 -6.58 3.21 -0.77
CA VAL A 23 -5.20 3.51 -0.36
C VAL A 23 -4.88 5.01 -0.51
N LYS A 24 -5.51 5.69 -1.47
CA LYS A 24 -5.42 7.16 -1.66
C LYS A 24 -6.73 7.69 -2.24
N GLU A 25 -6.94 9.01 -2.24
CA GLU A 25 -8.18 9.66 -2.68
C GLU A 25 -8.74 9.09 -4.00
N ASP A 26 -7.89 8.79 -4.97
CA ASP A 26 -8.28 8.26 -6.27
C ASP A 26 -7.67 6.87 -6.60
N LEU A 27 -7.16 6.16 -5.59
CA LEU A 27 -6.57 4.83 -5.76
C LEU A 27 -7.25 3.79 -4.87
N TYR A 28 -7.85 2.81 -5.53
CA TYR A 28 -8.50 1.66 -4.92
C TYR A 28 -7.76 0.40 -5.39
N PHE A 29 -7.51 -0.51 -4.45
CA PHE A 29 -6.91 -1.81 -4.72
C PHE A 29 -7.83 -2.90 -4.19
N ALA A 30 -7.79 -4.09 -4.77
CA ALA A 30 -8.42 -5.25 -4.12
C ALA A 30 -7.72 -5.52 -2.78
N THR A 31 -8.46 -5.83 -1.73
CA THR A 31 -7.89 -6.12 -0.39
C THR A 31 -6.81 -7.20 -0.48
N ALA A 32 -7.09 -8.28 -1.20
CA ALA A 32 -6.11 -9.36 -1.41
C ALA A 32 -4.79 -8.91 -2.07
N ALA A 33 -4.82 -7.86 -2.90
CA ALA A 33 -3.61 -7.31 -3.51
C ALA A 33 -2.82 -6.44 -2.52
N VAL A 34 -3.51 -5.73 -1.62
CA VAL A 34 -2.87 -4.97 -0.53
C VAL A 34 -2.23 -5.95 0.46
N ASP A 35 -2.93 -7.01 0.84
CA ASP A 35 -2.40 -8.06 1.71
C ASP A 35 -1.16 -8.73 1.10
N ALA A 36 -1.22 -9.14 -0.17
CA ALA A 36 -0.06 -9.71 -0.85
C ALA A 36 1.13 -8.73 -0.93
N ALA A 37 0.86 -7.43 -1.14
CA ALA A 37 1.90 -6.41 -1.13
C ALA A 37 2.50 -6.21 0.27
N ARG A 38 1.67 -6.30 1.32
CA ARG A 38 2.08 -6.21 2.73
C ARG A 38 3.00 -7.37 3.10
N GLU A 39 2.64 -8.60 2.75
CA GLU A 39 3.46 -9.79 3.00
C GLU A 39 4.83 -9.66 2.34
N ARG A 40 4.87 -9.38 1.03
CA ARG A 40 6.13 -9.17 0.30
C ARG A 40 7.00 -8.07 0.90
N LEU A 41 6.37 -6.98 1.35
CA LEU A 41 7.08 -5.87 1.99
C LEU A 41 7.74 -6.30 3.30
N VAL A 42 6.99 -7.01 4.15
CA VAL A 42 7.48 -7.50 5.44
C VAL A 42 8.61 -8.50 5.23
N ASP A 43 8.43 -9.45 4.32
CA ASP A 43 9.43 -10.46 4.00
C ASP A 43 10.73 -9.80 3.47
N TYR A 44 10.61 -8.90 2.50
CA TYR A 44 11.77 -8.20 1.93
C TYR A 44 12.52 -7.39 3.00
N ILE A 45 11.82 -6.62 3.84
CA ILE A 45 12.49 -5.84 4.90
C ILE A 45 13.09 -6.78 5.96
N GLY A 46 12.47 -7.93 6.23
CA GLY A 46 13.01 -8.94 7.13
C GLY A 46 14.34 -9.53 6.64
N GLU A 47 14.52 -9.65 5.32
CA GLU A 47 15.74 -10.17 4.70
C GLU A 47 16.81 -9.10 4.43
N HIS A 48 16.40 -7.84 4.18
CA HIS A 48 17.27 -6.77 3.70
C HIS A 48 17.37 -5.55 4.64
N ASP A 49 16.79 -5.62 5.84
CA ASP A 49 16.68 -4.57 6.88
C ASP A 49 15.84 -3.33 6.49
N SER A 50 15.77 -2.98 5.20
CA SER A 50 15.03 -1.83 4.70
C SER A 50 14.69 -1.95 3.22
N ILE A 51 13.79 -1.09 2.73
CA ILE A 51 13.42 -1.06 1.31
C ILE A 51 13.24 0.37 0.77
N SER A 52 13.68 0.58 -0.47
CA SER A 52 13.48 1.86 -1.17
C SER A 52 12.17 1.83 -1.94
N LEU A 53 11.67 3.01 -2.32
CA LEU A 53 10.54 3.08 -3.25
C LEU A 53 10.84 2.36 -4.58
N ALA A 54 12.08 2.45 -5.09
CA ALA A 54 12.47 1.81 -6.34
C ALA A 54 12.47 0.28 -6.20
N ALA A 55 13.06 -0.25 -5.13
CA ALA A 55 13.08 -1.69 -4.87
C ALA A 55 11.66 -2.23 -4.62
N PHE A 56 10.82 -1.52 -3.88
CA PHE A 56 9.44 -1.95 -3.66
C PHE A 56 8.60 -1.94 -4.93
N ARG A 57 8.78 -0.93 -5.78
CA ARG A 57 8.16 -0.88 -7.11
C ARG A 57 8.52 -2.12 -7.92
N ASP A 58 9.81 -2.47 -7.94
CA ASP A 58 10.33 -3.61 -8.70
C ASP A 58 9.84 -4.94 -8.12
N LEU A 59 9.78 -5.05 -6.78
CA LEU A 59 9.23 -6.21 -6.06
C LEU A 59 7.76 -6.49 -6.39
N LEU A 60 6.97 -5.44 -6.59
CA LEU A 60 5.55 -5.55 -6.95
C LEU A 60 5.30 -5.60 -8.46
N ASP A 61 6.32 -5.42 -9.29
CA ASP A 61 6.20 -5.25 -10.75
C ASP A 61 5.09 -4.25 -11.11
N CYS A 62 5.16 -3.04 -10.52
CA CYS A 62 4.10 -2.04 -10.65
C CYS A 62 4.62 -0.64 -10.97
N GLY A 63 3.71 0.29 -11.27
CA GLY A 63 4.07 1.69 -11.48
C GLY A 63 4.49 2.41 -10.18
N ARG A 64 5.40 3.38 -10.29
CA ARG A 64 5.91 4.16 -9.13
C ARG A 64 4.79 4.81 -8.30
N ARG A 65 3.72 5.29 -8.94
CA ARG A 65 2.56 5.89 -8.27
C ARG A 65 1.88 4.91 -7.32
N ASN A 66 1.70 3.65 -7.75
CA ASN A 66 1.03 2.62 -6.97
C ASN A 66 1.92 2.16 -5.81
N ALA A 67 3.19 1.88 -6.09
CA ALA A 67 4.19 1.54 -5.06
C ALA A 67 4.28 2.63 -3.98
N GLN A 68 4.33 3.90 -4.38
CA GLN A 68 4.39 5.00 -3.44
C GLN A 68 3.12 5.11 -2.60
N ALA A 69 1.94 4.99 -3.19
CA ALA A 69 0.67 5.05 -2.46
C ALA A 69 0.55 3.92 -1.44
N LEU A 70 0.91 2.68 -1.82
CA LEU A 70 0.91 1.54 -0.90
C LEU A 70 1.88 1.75 0.27
N LEU A 71 3.10 2.23 0.00
CA LEU A 71 4.05 2.53 1.07
C LEU A 71 3.56 3.66 2.00
N GLU A 72 2.96 4.72 1.46
CA GLU A 72 2.33 5.79 2.26
C GLU A 72 1.20 5.24 3.14
N HIS A 73 0.41 4.30 2.61
CA HIS A 73 -0.65 3.63 3.34
C HIS A 73 -0.12 2.74 4.47
N PHE A 74 0.88 1.89 4.21
CA PHE A 74 1.53 1.07 5.23
C PHE A 74 2.27 1.90 6.30
N ASP A 75 2.82 3.04 5.92
CA ASP A 75 3.37 4.01 6.88
C ASP A 75 2.25 4.55 7.79
N GLY A 76 1.09 4.88 7.22
CA GLY A 76 -0.09 5.40 7.94
C GLY A 76 -0.73 4.39 8.89
N GLU A 77 -0.74 3.10 8.53
CA GLU A 77 -1.17 2.01 9.40
C GLU A 77 -0.16 1.68 10.50
N GLY A 78 1.06 2.24 10.42
CA GLY A 78 2.13 1.97 11.36
C GLY A 78 2.83 0.63 11.15
N LEU A 79 2.74 0.04 9.95
CA LEU A 79 3.54 -1.14 9.58
C LEU A 79 5.00 -0.75 9.35
N THR A 80 5.22 0.31 8.57
CA THR A 80 6.54 0.83 8.24
C THR A 80 6.72 2.26 8.75
N ARG A 81 7.98 2.71 8.77
CA ARG A 81 8.31 4.12 8.92
C ARG A 81 9.40 4.48 7.91
N ARG A 82 9.40 5.73 7.47
CA ARG A 82 10.50 6.27 6.65
C ARG A 82 11.74 6.49 7.49
N ASP A 83 12.88 6.13 6.92
CA ASP A 83 14.22 6.39 7.44
C ASP A 83 15.09 6.88 6.27
N GLY A 84 15.18 8.20 6.12
CA GLY A 84 15.72 8.83 4.90
C GLY A 84 14.92 8.45 3.65
N GLU A 85 15.60 7.84 2.67
CA GLU A 85 14.99 7.37 1.41
C GLU A 85 14.41 5.94 1.51
N GLN A 86 14.65 5.26 2.63
CA GLN A 86 14.24 3.89 2.86
C GLN A 86 13.01 3.82 3.77
N ARG A 87 12.43 2.62 3.85
CA ARG A 87 11.47 2.22 4.87
C ARG A 87 11.95 1.01 5.64
N VAL A 88 11.68 1.04 6.93
CA VAL A 88 11.96 -0.04 7.86
C VAL A 88 10.66 -0.45 8.56
N LEU A 89 10.59 -1.69 9.04
CA LEU A 89 9.46 -2.12 9.86
C LEU A 89 9.43 -1.31 11.16
N ARG A 90 8.23 -0.88 11.56
CA ARG A 90 8.03 -0.36 12.90
C ARG A 90 8.12 -1.55 13.86
N ARG A 91 9.03 -1.47 14.83
CA ARG A 91 9.02 -2.43 15.94
C ARG A 91 7.68 -2.26 16.66
N ARG A 92 6.89 -3.34 16.80
CA ARG A 92 5.81 -3.36 17.77
C ARG A 92 6.44 -3.06 19.12
N HIS A 93 6.03 -1.96 19.75
CA HIS A 93 6.25 -1.83 21.19
C HIS A 93 5.47 -2.99 21.81
N ALA A 94 6.21 -3.92 22.43
CA ALA A 94 5.63 -4.93 23.29
C ALA A 94 4.86 -4.27 24.44
#